data_AF-A0AAN8Z055-F1
#
_entry.id   AF-A0AAN8Z055-F1
#
_cell.length_a   1.000
_cell.length_b   1.000
_cell.length_c   1.000
_cell.angle_alpha   90.00
_cell.angle_beta   90.00
_cell.angle_gamma   90.00
#
_symmetry.space_group_name_H-M   'P 1'
#
loop_
_entity.id
_entity.type
_entity.pdbx_description
1 polymer ?
#
loop_
_entity_poly.entity_id
_entity_poly.type
_entity_poly.pdbx_seq_one_letter_code
_entity_poly.pdbx_strand_id
1 'polypeptide(L)'
;MASIPESESQPDLPPPPPPPPTPPENHFSLEDTPKTLDLVSLREREWVEYAVQQAQLVQHTIQQSLDSAISVSRSRLSQILATSSAHFNQTLDSLNDLKEEYGAYEEKFVGKIKEGIVVAASHPMITSGVVLGLGLVSLKRPRRFLYYKTLRLFYNEETLLARADAKVKELQQSIALLKAEGEKLERRALQAEDEMKRGRTKLKQAGNQIRSAIRSAHKIENQASGLKDIIKELSGRDAYVFRTQVSNLASEAKRERNLLTKEVNKISNHGIS
;
A
#
# COMPACT_ATOMS: atom_id res chain seq x y z
N MET A 1 -36.18 -41.05 59.59
CA MET A 1 -34.73 -41.14 59.85
C MET A 1 -34.01 -40.44 58.71
N ALA A 2 -33.11 -39.54 59.07
CA ALA A 2 -32.51 -38.51 58.24
C ALA A 2 -31.32 -39.00 57.40
N SER A 3 -30.88 -38.13 56.47
CA SER A 3 -29.56 -38.00 55.82
C SER A 3 -29.62 -38.23 54.30
N ILE A 4 -29.04 -37.44 53.39
CA ILE A 4 -28.18 -36.23 53.32
C ILE A 4 -28.36 -35.68 51.87
N PRO A 5 -28.28 -34.36 51.61
CA PRO A 5 -28.42 -33.80 50.27
C PRO A 5 -27.16 -33.95 49.40
N GLU A 6 -27.39 -34.24 48.13
CA GLU A 6 -26.40 -34.43 47.05
C GLU A 6 -25.78 -33.09 46.63
N SER A 7 -24.45 -32.99 46.71
CA SER A 7 -23.67 -31.79 46.35
C SER A 7 -23.56 -31.61 44.85
N GLU A 8 -23.73 -30.36 44.43
CA GLU A 8 -23.41 -29.80 43.11
C GLU A 8 -22.04 -30.24 42.58
N SER A 9 -22.04 -30.72 41.33
CA SER A 9 -20.85 -31.06 40.56
C SER A 9 -20.34 -29.82 39.83
N GLN A 10 -19.17 -29.34 40.25
CA GLN A 10 -18.40 -28.27 39.62
C GLN A 10 -17.59 -28.84 38.44
N PRO A 11 -17.53 -28.17 37.27
CA PRO A 11 -16.84 -28.69 36.09
C PRO A 11 -15.31 -28.52 36.16
N ASP A 12 -14.60 -29.58 35.80
CA ASP A 12 -13.14 -29.69 35.71
C ASP A 12 -12.51 -28.65 34.78
N LEU A 13 -11.51 -27.92 35.28
CA LEU A 13 -10.61 -27.07 34.50
C LEU A 13 -9.39 -27.88 34.01
N PRO A 14 -8.94 -27.68 32.76
CA PRO A 14 -7.79 -28.40 32.20
C PRO A 14 -6.44 -27.90 32.77
N PRO A 15 -5.41 -28.78 32.83
CA PRO A 15 -4.12 -28.47 33.46
C PRO A 15 -3.28 -27.42 32.68
N PRO A 16 -2.43 -26.65 33.38
CA PRO A 16 -1.61 -25.61 32.77
C PRO A 16 -0.49 -26.18 31.86
N PRO A 17 -0.07 -25.42 30.82
CA PRO A 17 0.90 -25.87 29.82
C PRO A 17 2.35 -25.98 30.38
N PRO A 18 3.18 -26.86 29.80
CA PRO A 18 4.54 -27.12 30.27
C PRO A 18 5.52 -25.95 30.02
N PRO A 19 6.57 -25.80 30.85
CA PRO A 19 7.56 -24.73 30.70
C PRO A 19 8.45 -24.90 29.46
N PRO A 20 9.03 -23.80 28.92
CA PRO A 20 9.77 -23.78 27.66
C PRO A 20 11.14 -24.51 27.74
N PRO A 21 11.66 -25.02 26.61
CA PRO A 21 12.88 -25.82 26.57
C PRO A 21 14.15 -24.95 26.75
N THR A 22 15.09 -25.47 27.54
CA THR A 22 16.45 -24.93 27.71
C THR A 22 17.30 -25.11 26.45
N PRO A 23 18.28 -24.22 26.17
CA PRO A 23 19.13 -24.31 24.97
C PRO A 23 20.16 -25.45 25.07
N PRO A 24 20.63 -26.03 23.94
CA PRO A 24 21.56 -27.15 23.94
C PRO A 24 23.01 -26.70 24.21
N GLU A 25 23.69 -27.37 25.13
CA GLU A 25 25.14 -27.31 25.29
C GLU A 25 25.81 -28.10 24.15
N ASN A 26 26.46 -27.39 23.23
CA ASN A 26 27.29 -27.97 22.19
C ASN A 26 28.67 -28.33 22.75
N HIS A 27 28.93 -29.62 22.94
CA HIS A 27 30.28 -30.16 23.05
C HIS A 27 30.90 -30.25 21.65
N PHE A 28 31.86 -29.37 21.35
CA PHE A 28 32.75 -29.51 20.20
C PHE A 28 34.05 -30.19 20.65
N SER A 29 34.23 -31.45 20.23
CA SER A 29 35.56 -32.09 20.15
C SER A 29 36.12 -31.84 18.75
N LEU A 30 37.35 -31.32 18.69
CA LEU A 30 38.09 -30.98 17.48
C LEU A 30 39.19 -32.04 17.27
N GLU A 31 39.19 -32.72 16.13
CA GLU A 31 40.31 -33.55 15.69
C GLU A 31 40.68 -33.18 14.24
N ASP A 32 41.98 -33.06 14.00
CA ASP A 32 42.69 -32.42 12.87
C ASP A 32 42.41 -32.96 11.46
N THR A 33 42.40 -32.08 10.45
CA THR A 33 43.06 -32.34 9.14
C THR A 33 43.44 -31.03 8.40
N PRO A 34 44.67 -30.89 7.84
CA PRO A 34 45.20 -29.64 7.28
C PRO A 34 44.92 -29.37 5.78
N LYS A 35 44.08 -30.15 5.08
CA LYS A 35 43.83 -29.99 3.62
C LYS A 35 42.51 -29.29 3.27
N THR A 36 41.62 -29.13 4.22
CA THR A 36 40.32 -28.46 4.08
C THR A 36 40.45 -26.93 4.12
N LEU A 37 41.49 -26.42 4.78
CA LEU A 37 41.68 -24.99 5.06
C LEU A 37 42.02 -24.19 3.80
N ASP A 38 42.81 -24.75 2.87
CA ASP A 38 43.16 -24.09 1.61
C ASP A 38 41.97 -24.02 0.63
N LEU A 39 41.16 -25.08 0.52
CA LEU A 39 39.96 -25.09 -0.33
C LEU A 39 38.82 -24.24 0.23
N VAL A 40 38.69 -24.18 1.57
CA VAL A 40 37.77 -23.26 2.24
C VAL A 40 38.23 -21.82 2.02
N SER A 41 39.52 -21.52 2.12
CA SER A 41 40.05 -20.17 1.89
C SER A 41 39.91 -19.70 0.42
N LEU A 42 40.03 -20.60 -0.56
CA LEU A 42 39.80 -20.28 -1.98
C LEU A 42 38.31 -20.04 -2.26
N ARG A 43 37.43 -20.87 -1.71
CA ARG A 43 35.97 -20.69 -1.80
C ARG A 43 35.50 -19.40 -1.12
N GLU A 44 36.12 -19.03 0.00
CA GLU A 44 35.86 -17.77 0.68
C GLU A 44 36.30 -16.57 -0.16
N ARG A 45 37.47 -16.63 -0.83
CA ARG A 45 37.93 -15.56 -1.73
C ARG A 45 37.02 -15.39 -2.95
N GLU A 46 36.59 -16.49 -3.58
CA GLU A 46 35.66 -16.44 -4.72
C GLU A 46 34.29 -15.86 -4.33
N TRP A 47 33.79 -16.18 -3.13
CA TRP A 47 32.53 -15.63 -2.63
C TRP A 47 32.64 -14.16 -2.25
N VAL A 48 33.77 -13.74 -1.66
CA VAL A 48 34.05 -12.33 -1.35
C VAL A 48 34.12 -11.50 -2.64
N GLU A 49 34.81 -12.00 -3.67
CA GLU A 49 34.92 -11.30 -4.95
C GLU A 49 33.55 -11.20 -5.66
N TYR A 50 32.75 -12.27 -5.63
CA TYR A 50 31.37 -12.26 -6.10
C TYR A 50 30.48 -11.26 -5.33
N ALA A 51 30.62 -11.20 -4.00
CA ALA A 51 29.86 -10.28 -3.15
C ALA A 51 30.23 -8.81 -3.40
N VAL A 52 31.52 -8.52 -3.62
CA VAL A 52 32.00 -7.17 -3.98
C VAL A 52 31.45 -6.76 -5.34
N GLN A 53 31.42 -7.67 -6.32
CA GLN A 53 30.91 -7.38 -7.65
C GLN A 53 29.39 -7.14 -7.65
N GLN A 54 28.63 -7.91 -6.87
CA GLN A 54 27.20 -7.68 -6.62
C GLN A 54 26.95 -6.34 -5.92
N ALA A 55 27.76 -5.99 -4.91
CA ALA A 55 27.63 -4.72 -4.20
C ALA A 55 27.86 -3.52 -5.14
N GLN A 56 28.83 -3.59 -6.06
CA GLN A 56 29.08 -2.53 -7.05
C GLN A 56 27.92 -2.36 -8.03
N LEU A 57 27.31 -3.45 -8.49
CA LEU A 57 26.14 -3.39 -9.39
C LEU A 57 24.91 -2.79 -8.69
N VAL A 58 24.67 -3.16 -7.43
CA VAL A 58 23.59 -2.61 -6.61
C VAL A 58 23.84 -1.12 -6.33
N GLN A 59 25.07 -0.74 -6.00
CA GLN A 59 25.44 0.65 -5.75
C GLN A 59 25.21 1.53 -6.98
N HIS A 60 25.63 1.09 -8.16
CA HIS A 60 25.43 1.84 -9.41
C HIS A 60 23.95 1.95 -9.77
N THR A 61 23.17 0.89 -9.58
CA THR A 61 21.73 0.90 -9.84
C THR A 61 20.99 1.84 -8.89
N ILE A 62 21.38 1.85 -7.61
CA ILE A 62 20.82 2.76 -6.61
C ILE A 62 21.16 4.22 -6.95
N GLN A 63 22.42 4.52 -7.27
CA GLN A 63 22.83 5.87 -7.66
C GLN A 63 22.06 6.38 -8.90
N GLN A 64 21.96 5.57 -9.95
CA GLN A 64 21.21 5.94 -11.15
C GLN A 64 19.72 6.15 -10.91
N SER A 65 19.10 5.35 -10.03
CA SER A 65 17.68 5.52 -9.67
C SER A 65 17.43 6.76 -8.80
N LEU A 66 18.35 7.09 -7.89
CA LEU A 66 18.28 8.30 -7.07
C LEU A 66 18.42 9.57 -7.90
N ASP A 67 19.40 9.64 -8.79
CA ASP A 67 19.61 10.81 -9.66
C ASP A 67 18.43 11.03 -10.62
N SER A 68 17.84 9.93 -11.12
CA SER A 68 16.64 9.98 -11.96
C SER A 68 15.40 10.45 -11.17
N ALA A 69 15.22 9.98 -9.93
CA ALA A 69 14.11 10.40 -9.08
C ALA A 69 14.23 11.87 -8.63
N ILE A 70 15.45 12.32 -8.33
CA ILE A 70 15.74 13.71 -7.93
C ILE A 70 15.51 14.67 -9.11
N SER A 71 15.94 14.32 -10.32
CA SER A 71 15.71 15.15 -11.50
C SER A 71 14.22 15.24 -11.89
N VAL A 72 13.49 14.13 -11.84
CA VAL A 72 12.04 14.09 -12.11
C VAL A 72 11.22 14.84 -11.06
N SER A 73 11.61 14.77 -9.78
CA SER A 73 10.94 15.53 -8.72
C SER A 73 11.21 17.04 -8.85
N ARG A 74 12.45 17.45 -9.17
CA ARG A 74 12.79 18.85 -9.44
C ARG A 74 12.03 19.43 -10.63
N SER A 75 11.92 18.70 -11.74
CA SER A 75 11.19 19.18 -12.92
C SER A 75 9.70 19.35 -12.63
N ARG A 76 9.05 18.39 -11.95
CA ARG A 76 7.64 18.50 -11.54
C ARG A 76 7.40 19.62 -10.54
N LEU A 77 8.29 19.81 -9.56
CA LEU A 77 8.19 20.93 -8.63
C LEU A 77 8.35 22.27 -9.34
N SER A 78 9.29 22.39 -10.28
CA SER A 78 9.44 23.62 -11.07
C SER A 78 8.21 23.93 -11.91
N GLN A 79 7.56 22.89 -12.47
CA GLN A 79 6.33 23.03 -13.24
C GLN A 79 5.13 23.42 -12.36
N ILE A 80 5.01 22.86 -11.15
CA ILE A 80 3.97 23.24 -10.17
C ILE A 80 4.18 24.67 -9.68
N LEU A 81 5.42 25.07 -9.41
CA LEU A 81 5.75 26.44 -9.01
C LEU A 81 5.46 27.44 -10.13
N ALA A 82 5.80 27.11 -11.37
CA ALA A 82 5.48 27.95 -12.53
C ALA A 82 3.96 28.14 -12.68
N THR A 83 3.17 27.06 -12.65
CA THR A 83 1.70 27.13 -12.74
C THR A 83 1.09 27.85 -11.53
N SER A 84 1.59 27.60 -10.31
CA SER A 84 1.08 28.23 -9.10
C SER A 84 1.38 29.73 -9.06
N SER A 85 2.51 30.17 -9.61
CA SER A 85 2.87 31.60 -9.66
C SER A 85 1.90 32.38 -10.56
N ALA A 86 1.46 31.79 -11.67
CA ALA A 86 0.48 32.41 -12.56
C ALA A 86 -0.88 32.62 -11.86
N HIS A 87 -1.38 31.61 -11.13
CA HIS A 87 -2.62 31.73 -10.35
C HIS A 87 -2.49 32.67 -9.14
N PHE A 88 -1.30 32.74 -8.53
CA PHE A 88 -1.04 33.68 -7.44
C PHE A 88 -1.05 35.13 -7.94
N ASN A 89 -0.41 35.40 -9.08
CA ASN A 89 -0.44 36.71 -9.72
C ASN A 89 -1.87 37.09 -10.14
N GLN A 90 -2.64 36.16 -10.70
CA GLN A 90 -4.05 36.40 -11.03
C GLN A 90 -4.88 36.78 -9.78
N THR A 91 -4.61 36.15 -8.63
CA THR A 91 -5.29 36.49 -7.36
C THR A 91 -4.86 37.87 -6.85
N LEU A 92 -3.57 38.20 -6.96
CA LEU A 92 -3.06 39.53 -6.62
C LEU A 92 -3.67 40.63 -7.50
N ASP A 93 -3.83 40.36 -8.80
CA ASP A 93 -4.44 41.30 -9.73
C ASP A 93 -5.92 41.53 -9.39
N SER A 94 -6.68 40.48 -9.08
CA SER A 94 -8.08 40.62 -8.62
C SER A 94 -8.20 41.39 -7.30
N LEU A 95 -7.22 41.26 -6.38
CA LEU A 95 -7.21 42.04 -5.14
C LEU A 95 -6.86 43.51 -5.37
N ASN A 96 -5.98 43.81 -6.32
CA ASN A 96 -5.69 45.18 -6.72
C ASN A 96 -6.91 45.84 -7.37
N ASP A 97 -7.61 45.11 -8.24
CA ASP A 97 -8.84 45.58 -8.88
C ASP A 97 -9.94 45.90 -7.85
N LEU A 98 -10.17 45.00 -6.88
CA LEU A 98 -11.09 45.26 -5.76
C LEU A 98 -10.67 46.43 -4.88
N LYS A 99 -9.36 46.67 -4.73
CA LYS A 99 -8.84 47.81 -3.96
C LYS A 99 -9.11 49.12 -4.70
N GLU A 100 -8.98 49.14 -6.03
CA GLU A 100 -9.31 50.30 -6.85
C GLU A 100 -10.83 50.58 -6.83
N GLU A 101 -11.66 49.54 -6.98
CA GLU A 101 -13.12 49.67 -6.84
C GLU A 101 -13.52 50.19 -5.44
N TYR A 102 -12.93 49.64 -4.38
CA TYR A 102 -13.18 50.09 -3.01
C TYR A 102 -12.72 51.53 -2.79
N GLY A 103 -11.57 51.92 -3.34
CA GLY A 103 -11.06 53.29 -3.29
C GLY A 103 -12.02 54.30 -3.91
N ALA A 104 -12.63 53.98 -5.05
CA ALA A 104 -13.63 54.83 -5.70
C ALA A 104 -14.91 55.01 -4.86
N TYR A 105 -15.32 53.98 -4.10
CA TYR A 105 -16.42 54.08 -3.14
C TYR A 105 -16.04 54.87 -1.89
N GLU A 106 -14.83 54.66 -1.37
CA GLU A 106 -14.29 55.40 -0.22
C GLU A 106 -14.21 56.89 -0.52
N GLU A 107 -13.72 57.29 -1.69
CA GLU A 107 -13.64 58.70 -2.11
C GLU A 107 -15.02 59.36 -2.20
N LYS A 108 -16.03 58.66 -2.74
CA LYS A 108 -17.41 59.16 -2.77
C LYS A 108 -18.01 59.31 -1.37
N PHE A 109 -17.73 58.35 -0.48
CA PHE A 109 -18.22 58.39 0.90
C PHE A 109 -17.54 59.49 1.72
N VAL A 110 -16.22 59.62 1.62
CA VAL A 110 -15.43 60.67 2.26
C VAL A 110 -15.79 62.05 1.70
N GLY A 111 -16.06 62.15 0.39
CA GLY A 111 -16.56 63.36 -0.26
C GLY A 111 -17.90 63.82 0.33
N LYS A 112 -18.86 62.91 0.48
CA LYS A 112 -20.15 63.20 1.14
C LYS A 112 -20.01 63.56 2.61
N ILE A 113 -19.07 62.94 3.33
CA ILE A 113 -18.77 63.33 4.71
C ILE A 113 -18.20 64.74 4.76
N LYS A 114 -17.31 65.11 3.84
CA LYS A 114 -16.75 66.47 3.75
C LYS A 114 -17.82 67.51 3.44
N GLU A 115 -18.74 67.23 2.53
CA GLU A 115 -19.93 68.08 2.31
C GLU A 115 -20.80 68.15 3.56
N GLY A 116 -21.01 67.04 4.26
CA GLY A 116 -21.70 66.98 5.55
C GLY A 116 -21.01 67.80 6.64
N ILE A 117 -19.68 67.89 6.65
CA ILE A 117 -18.90 68.74 7.57
C ILE A 117 -19.12 70.22 7.27
N VAL A 118 -19.18 70.60 5.98
CA VAL A 118 -19.49 71.98 5.56
C VAL A 118 -20.93 72.35 5.95
N VAL A 119 -21.88 71.42 5.83
CA VAL A 119 -23.27 71.60 6.29
C VAL A 119 -23.34 71.64 7.82
N ALA A 120 -22.56 70.84 8.54
CA ALA A 120 -22.55 70.76 9.99
C ALA A 120 -21.88 71.96 10.71
N ALA A 121 -21.10 72.77 9.98
CA ALA A 121 -20.60 74.05 10.46
C ALA A 121 -21.75 75.02 10.84
N SER A 122 -22.97 74.79 10.34
CA SER A 122 -24.16 75.56 10.69
C SER A 122 -24.81 75.15 12.03
N HIS A 123 -24.46 74.00 12.62
CA HIS A 123 -25.06 73.47 13.86
C HIS A 123 -24.01 72.88 14.84
N PRO A 124 -23.21 73.71 15.53
CA PRO A 124 -21.99 73.28 16.25
C PRO A 124 -22.20 72.37 17.48
N MET A 125 -23.39 72.33 18.09
CA MET A 125 -23.59 71.64 19.38
C MET A 125 -23.90 70.14 19.25
N ILE A 126 -24.53 69.69 18.14
CA ILE A 126 -24.87 68.27 17.92
C ILE A 126 -23.72 67.52 17.24
N THR A 127 -22.93 68.23 16.44
CA THR A 127 -21.87 67.62 15.62
C THR A 127 -20.62 67.24 16.41
N SER A 128 -20.35 67.86 17.56
CA SER A 128 -19.13 67.53 18.33
C SER A 128 -19.14 66.08 18.84
N GLY A 129 -20.30 65.58 19.29
CA GLY A 129 -20.47 64.21 19.75
C GLY A 129 -20.36 63.17 18.61
N VAL A 130 -20.93 63.49 17.45
CA VAL A 130 -20.88 62.62 16.27
C VAL A 130 -19.46 62.57 15.68
N VAL A 131 -18.75 63.69 15.64
CA VAL A 131 -17.35 63.76 15.15
C VAL A 131 -16.40 63.02 16.09
N LEU A 132 -16.57 63.13 17.41
CA LEU A 132 -15.76 62.37 18.36
C LEU A 132 -16.03 60.87 18.29
N GLY A 133 -17.31 60.45 18.16
CA GLY A 133 -17.68 59.05 18.00
C GLY A 133 -17.16 58.43 16.69
N LEU A 134 -17.32 59.12 15.56
CA LEU A 134 -16.76 58.71 14.27
C LEU A 134 -15.23 58.75 14.26
N GLY A 135 -14.62 59.71 14.96
CA GLY A 135 -13.17 59.78 15.13
C GLY A 135 -12.63 58.53 15.82
N LEU A 136 -13.26 58.13 16.94
CA LEU A 136 -12.88 56.92 17.70
C LEU A 136 -13.05 55.61 16.91
N VAL A 137 -14.04 55.53 16.02
CA VAL A 137 -14.25 54.36 15.15
C VAL A 137 -13.35 54.38 13.91
N SER A 138 -13.02 55.57 13.39
CA SER A 138 -12.16 55.74 12.20
C SER A 138 -10.67 55.63 12.50
N LEU A 139 -10.26 55.88 13.75
CA LEU A 139 -8.89 55.67 14.21
C LEU A 139 -8.55 54.17 14.14
N LYS A 140 -7.57 53.81 13.29
CA LYS A 140 -7.19 52.41 12.99
C LYS A 140 -6.87 51.55 14.23
N ARG A 141 -6.39 52.15 15.32
CA ARG A 141 -5.97 51.44 16.55
C ARG A 141 -7.13 51.08 17.49
N PRO A 142 -8.01 52.01 17.93
CA PRO A 142 -9.15 51.68 18.78
C PRO A 142 -10.16 50.76 18.10
N ARG A 143 -10.40 50.88 16.79
CA ARG A 143 -11.22 49.92 16.03
C ARG A 143 -10.73 48.48 16.19
N ARG A 144 -9.41 48.29 16.05
CA ARG A 144 -8.77 46.98 16.18
C ARG A 144 -8.86 46.45 17.62
N PHE A 145 -8.69 47.33 18.60
CA PHE A 145 -8.81 46.99 20.02
C PHE A 145 -10.23 46.53 20.40
N LEU A 146 -11.25 47.31 20.02
CA LEU A 146 -12.65 46.96 20.30
C LEU A 146 -13.04 45.67 19.60
N TYR A 147 -12.65 45.49 18.33
CA TYR A 147 -12.92 44.28 17.56
C TYR A 147 -12.33 43.02 18.21
N TYR A 148 -11.06 43.05 18.64
CA TYR A 148 -10.47 41.87 19.29
C TYR A 148 -11.02 41.62 20.69
N LYS A 149 -11.40 42.68 21.44
CA LYS A 149 -11.96 42.52 22.79
C LYS A 149 -13.38 41.95 22.75
N THR A 150 -14.20 42.36 21.78
CA THR A 150 -15.56 41.80 21.60
C THR A 150 -15.50 40.38 21.04
N LEU A 151 -14.66 40.12 20.04
CA LEU A 151 -14.44 38.74 19.55
C LEU A 151 -13.99 37.79 20.67
N ARG A 152 -13.10 38.25 21.55
CA ARG A 152 -12.63 37.46 22.69
C ARG A 152 -13.72 37.21 23.73
N LEU A 153 -14.67 38.12 23.90
CA LEU A 153 -15.84 37.94 24.78
C LEU A 153 -16.89 37.00 24.18
N PHE A 154 -17.03 36.94 22.86
CA PHE A 154 -17.92 35.98 22.18
C PHE A 154 -17.29 34.59 22.05
N TYR A 155 -15.96 34.48 22.15
CA TYR A 155 -15.24 33.22 22.35
C TYR A 155 -15.34 32.78 23.82
N ASN A 156 -16.56 32.48 24.27
CA ASN A 156 -16.81 31.88 25.58
C ASN A 156 -16.19 30.47 25.65
N GLU A 157 -15.44 30.19 26.71
CA GLU A 157 -14.76 28.91 26.95
C GLU A 157 -15.72 27.72 26.89
N GLU A 158 -16.95 27.90 27.37
CA GLU A 158 -18.00 26.88 27.34
C GLU A 158 -18.38 26.44 25.91
N THR A 159 -18.39 27.38 24.95
CA THR A 159 -18.71 27.04 23.55
C THR A 159 -17.57 26.28 22.87
N LEU A 160 -16.32 26.57 23.26
CA LEU A 160 -15.15 25.82 22.81
C LEU A 160 -15.14 24.40 23.39
N LEU A 161 -15.47 24.24 24.67
CA LEU A 161 -15.59 22.94 25.32
C LEU A 161 -16.72 22.10 24.72
N ALA A 162 -17.91 22.68 24.55
CA ALA A 162 -19.03 21.98 23.91
C ALA A 162 -18.69 21.54 22.47
N ARG A 163 -17.96 22.37 21.71
CA ARG A 163 -17.49 22.01 20.37
C ARG A 163 -16.41 20.92 20.40
N ALA A 164 -15.51 20.95 21.39
CA ALA A 164 -14.52 19.91 21.58
C ALA A 164 -15.18 18.58 21.92
N ASP A 165 -16.14 18.56 22.85
CA ASP A 165 -16.91 17.37 23.23
C ASP A 165 -17.68 16.78 22.06
N ALA A 166 -18.33 17.62 21.24
CA ALA A 166 -19.02 17.18 20.04
C ALA A 166 -18.06 16.49 19.05
N LYS A 167 -16.87 17.07 18.83
CA LYS A 167 -15.83 16.48 17.97
C LYS A 167 -15.27 15.18 18.54
N VAL A 168 -15.06 15.10 19.86
CA VAL A 168 -14.60 13.86 20.50
C VAL A 168 -15.63 12.75 20.32
N LYS A 169 -16.92 13.04 20.47
CA LYS A 169 -18.00 12.06 20.23
C LYS A 169 -18.05 11.61 18.77
N GLU A 170 -17.93 12.53 17.82
CA GLU A 170 -17.86 12.22 16.39
C GLU A 170 -16.65 11.31 16.08
N LEU A 171 -15.48 11.64 16.63
CA LEU A 171 -14.27 10.82 16.47
C LEU A 171 -14.45 9.43 17.10
N GLN A 172 -15.03 9.33 18.30
CA GLN A 172 -15.33 8.04 18.94
C GLN A 172 -16.26 7.19 18.08
N GLN A 173 -17.30 7.78 17.49
CA GLN A 173 -18.19 7.09 16.55
C GLN A 173 -17.44 6.61 15.31
N SER A 174 -16.57 7.45 14.74
CA SER A 174 -15.76 7.08 13.58
C SER A 174 -14.81 5.91 13.90
N ILE A 175 -14.20 5.90 15.08
CA ILE A 175 -13.32 4.80 15.53
C ILE A 175 -14.13 3.51 15.73
N ALA A 176 -15.34 3.60 16.29
CA ALA A 176 -16.21 2.44 16.47
C ALA A 176 -16.60 1.83 15.11
N LEU A 177 -16.94 2.66 14.13
CA LEU A 177 -17.22 2.22 12.76
C LEU A 177 -15.99 1.59 12.11
N LEU A 178 -14.83 2.25 12.20
CA LEU A 178 -13.57 1.72 11.66
C LEU A 178 -13.18 0.39 12.31
N LYS A 179 -13.43 0.22 13.61
CA LYS A 179 -13.17 -1.06 14.29
C LYS A 179 -14.08 -2.16 13.76
N ALA A 180 -15.38 -1.89 13.60
CA ALA A 180 -16.33 -2.87 13.06
C ALA A 180 -16.01 -3.23 11.59
N GLU A 181 -15.65 -2.24 10.77
CA GLU A 181 -15.20 -2.47 9.40
C GLU A 181 -13.87 -3.21 9.35
N GLY A 182 -12.93 -2.88 10.24
CA GLY A 182 -11.65 -3.54 10.40
C GLY A 182 -11.80 -5.02 10.70
N GLU A 183 -12.60 -5.39 11.70
CA GLU A 183 -12.88 -6.79 12.05
C GLU A 183 -13.52 -7.56 10.88
N LYS A 184 -14.40 -6.91 10.12
CA LYS A 184 -15.05 -7.51 8.94
C LYS A 184 -14.05 -7.74 7.81
N LEU A 185 -13.16 -6.79 7.56
CA LEU A 185 -12.12 -6.90 6.53
C LEU A 185 -11.07 -7.94 6.92
N GLU A 186 -10.69 -8.03 8.19
CA GLU A 186 -9.78 -9.04 8.71
C GLU A 186 -10.34 -10.45 8.50
N ARG A 187 -11.61 -10.69 8.88
CA ARG A 187 -12.26 -12.00 8.63
C ARG A 187 -12.30 -12.36 7.15
N ARG A 188 -12.56 -11.39 6.27
CA ARG A 188 -12.53 -11.60 4.81
C ARG A 188 -11.13 -11.91 4.30
N ALA A 189 -10.10 -11.23 4.82
CA ALA A 189 -8.71 -11.47 4.45
C ALA A 189 -8.26 -12.87 4.87
N LEU A 190 -8.57 -13.29 6.10
CA LEU A 190 -8.27 -14.64 6.59
C LEU A 190 -8.98 -15.73 5.76
N GLN A 191 -10.26 -15.52 5.43
CA GLN A 191 -10.98 -16.44 4.56
C GLN A 191 -10.35 -16.53 3.16
N ALA A 192 -10.00 -15.39 2.55
CA ALA A 192 -9.36 -15.35 1.25
C ALA A 192 -7.96 -16.02 1.26
N GLU A 193 -7.21 -15.88 2.35
CA GLU A 193 -5.93 -16.55 2.54
C GLU A 193 -6.10 -18.07 2.60
N ASP A 194 -7.08 -18.57 3.36
CA ASP A 194 -7.36 -20.00 3.45
C ASP A 194 -7.83 -20.58 2.11
N GLU A 195 -8.70 -19.87 1.40
CA GLU A 195 -9.13 -20.26 0.05
C GLU A 195 -7.96 -20.28 -0.94
N MET A 196 -7.06 -19.29 -0.87
CA MET A 196 -5.84 -19.25 -1.67
C MET A 196 -4.90 -20.42 -1.34
N LYS A 197 -4.67 -20.72 -0.06
CA LYS A 197 -3.85 -21.86 0.38
C LYS A 197 -4.43 -23.18 -0.12
N ARG A 198 -5.73 -23.38 0.02
CA ARG A 198 -6.45 -24.56 -0.49
C ARG A 198 -6.35 -24.64 -2.01
N GLY A 199 -6.54 -23.52 -2.72
CA GLY A 199 -6.40 -23.41 -4.17
C GLY A 199 -5.00 -23.78 -4.66
N ARG A 200 -3.96 -23.27 -4.00
CA ARG A 200 -2.55 -23.58 -4.28
C ARG A 200 -2.26 -25.08 -4.14
N THR A 201 -2.77 -25.72 -3.08
CA THR A 201 -2.60 -27.17 -2.88
C THR A 201 -3.32 -27.98 -3.96
N LYS A 202 -4.54 -27.59 -4.36
CA LYS A 202 -5.26 -28.24 -5.47
C LYS A 202 -4.52 -28.10 -6.79
N LEU A 203 -3.97 -26.91 -7.09
CA LEU A 203 -3.17 -26.69 -8.30
C LEU A 203 -1.89 -27.52 -8.30
N LYS A 204 -1.22 -27.64 -7.15
CA LYS A 204 -0.04 -28.51 -7.00
C LYS A 204 -0.39 -29.98 -7.24
N GLN A 205 -1.50 -30.46 -6.69
CA GLN A 205 -1.98 -31.83 -6.89
C GLN A 205 -2.32 -32.09 -8.36
N ALA A 206 -3.07 -31.19 -9.00
CA ALA A 206 -3.40 -31.28 -10.42
C ALA A 206 -2.13 -31.25 -11.29
N GLY A 207 -1.17 -30.37 -10.99
CA GLY A 207 0.12 -30.32 -11.66
C GLY A 207 0.90 -31.64 -11.56
N ASN A 208 0.88 -32.30 -10.40
CA ASN A 208 1.49 -33.61 -10.22
C ASN A 208 0.79 -34.71 -11.03
N GLN A 209 -0.54 -34.69 -11.10
CA GLN A 209 -1.32 -35.62 -11.94
C GLN A 209 -0.99 -35.43 -13.42
N ILE A 210 -0.93 -34.19 -13.91
CA ILE A 210 -0.55 -33.90 -15.29
C ILE A 210 0.90 -34.34 -15.56
N ARG A 211 1.83 -34.10 -14.61
CA ARG A 211 3.21 -34.58 -14.72
C ARG A 211 3.29 -36.10 -14.81
N SER A 212 2.43 -36.83 -14.09
CA SER A 212 2.30 -38.28 -14.21
C SER A 212 1.80 -38.70 -15.61
N ALA A 213 0.77 -38.02 -16.12
CA ALA A 213 0.23 -38.24 -17.47
C ALA A 213 1.26 -37.93 -18.58
N ILE A 214 2.09 -36.89 -18.41
CA ILE A 214 3.20 -36.58 -19.32
C ILE A 214 4.20 -37.74 -19.36
N ARG A 215 4.55 -38.33 -18.20
CA ARG A 215 5.46 -39.48 -18.15
C ARG A 215 4.87 -40.71 -18.79
N SER A 216 3.58 -40.99 -18.58
CA SER A 216 2.91 -42.13 -19.22
C SER A 216 2.82 -41.94 -20.73
N ALA A 217 2.43 -40.75 -21.20
CA ALA A 217 2.41 -40.41 -22.63
C ALA A 217 3.81 -40.52 -23.25
N HIS A 218 4.86 -40.09 -22.55
CA HIS A 218 6.24 -40.23 -23.01
C HIS A 218 6.68 -41.71 -23.09
N LYS A 219 6.26 -42.55 -22.13
CA LYS A 219 6.52 -43.99 -22.21
C LYS A 219 5.83 -44.63 -23.42
N ILE A 220 4.58 -44.26 -23.69
CA ILE A 220 3.82 -44.72 -24.86
C ILE A 220 4.50 -44.26 -26.15
N GLU A 221 4.92 -42.99 -26.23
CA GLU A 221 5.68 -42.44 -27.36
C GLU A 221 6.96 -43.25 -27.62
N ASN A 222 7.72 -43.56 -26.58
CA ASN A 222 8.97 -44.33 -26.70
C ASN A 222 8.70 -45.79 -27.12
N GLN A 223 7.67 -46.44 -26.55
CA GLN A 223 7.28 -47.81 -26.92
C GLN A 223 6.77 -47.88 -28.36
N ALA A 224 5.95 -46.92 -28.79
CA ALA A 224 5.48 -46.83 -30.16
C ALA A 224 6.62 -46.53 -31.14
N SER A 225 7.57 -45.66 -30.77
CA SER A 225 8.74 -45.37 -31.59
C SER A 225 9.64 -46.60 -31.74
N GLY A 226 9.94 -47.31 -30.64
CA GLY A 226 10.72 -48.55 -30.69
C GLY A 226 10.01 -49.65 -31.49
N LEU A 227 8.68 -49.78 -31.36
CA LEU A 227 7.91 -50.73 -32.16
C LEU A 227 7.92 -50.36 -33.64
N LYS A 228 7.84 -49.08 -33.98
CA LYS A 228 7.96 -48.59 -35.36
C LYS A 228 9.33 -48.96 -35.96
N ASP A 229 10.40 -48.86 -35.18
CA ASP A 229 11.75 -49.22 -35.61
C ASP A 229 11.87 -50.73 -35.86
N ILE A 230 11.28 -51.57 -34.99
CA ILE A 230 11.24 -53.04 -35.21
C ILE A 230 10.44 -53.39 -36.47
N ILE A 231 9.23 -52.82 -36.64
CA ILE A 231 8.40 -53.11 -37.81
C ILE A 231 9.08 -52.60 -39.09
N LYS A 232 10.00 -51.61 -39.01
CA LYS A 232 10.80 -51.12 -40.15
C LYS A 232 11.66 -52.22 -40.79
N GLU A 233 12.04 -53.24 -40.04
CA GLU A 233 12.84 -54.37 -40.52
C GLU A 233 11.98 -55.44 -41.24
N LEU A 234 10.67 -55.48 -40.98
CA LEU A 234 9.76 -56.46 -41.55
C LEU A 234 9.23 -56.02 -42.93
N SER A 235 9.54 -56.75 -44.01
CA SER A 235 9.21 -56.37 -45.40
C SER A 235 7.84 -56.89 -45.91
N GLY A 236 6.80 -56.87 -45.08
CA GLY A 236 5.44 -57.36 -45.42
C GLY A 236 4.40 -56.26 -45.67
N ARG A 237 3.32 -56.58 -46.39
CA ARG A 237 2.19 -55.65 -46.61
C ARG A 237 1.45 -55.31 -45.31
N ASP A 238 1.27 -56.28 -44.42
CA ASP A 238 0.65 -56.08 -43.10
C ASP A 238 1.54 -55.19 -42.21
N ALA A 239 2.87 -55.34 -42.31
CA ALA A 239 3.82 -54.51 -41.61
C ALA A 239 3.68 -53.03 -41.99
N TYR A 240 3.36 -52.71 -43.25
CA TYR A 240 3.12 -51.34 -43.68
C TYR A 240 1.90 -50.72 -42.98
N VAL A 241 0.79 -51.44 -42.89
CA VAL A 241 -0.43 -50.97 -42.19
C VAL A 241 -0.10 -50.70 -40.71
N PHE A 242 0.56 -51.64 -40.03
CA PHE A 242 0.98 -51.45 -38.64
C PHE A 242 1.96 -50.28 -38.47
N ARG A 243 2.90 -50.04 -39.39
CA ARG A 243 3.79 -48.86 -39.34
C ARG A 243 3.00 -47.56 -39.32
N THR A 244 1.98 -47.44 -40.17
CA THR A 244 1.16 -46.22 -40.22
C THR A 244 0.37 -46.03 -38.92
N GLN A 245 -0.23 -47.09 -38.37
CA GLN A 245 -0.96 -47.04 -37.11
C GLN A 245 -0.05 -46.65 -35.94
N VAL A 246 1.10 -47.31 -35.81
CA VAL A 246 2.08 -47.03 -34.73
C VAL A 246 2.68 -45.63 -34.88
N SER A 247 2.96 -45.18 -36.11
CA SER A 247 3.46 -43.82 -36.35
C SER A 247 2.42 -42.75 -35.99
N ASN A 248 1.14 -43.00 -36.30
CA ASN A 248 0.05 -42.10 -35.90
C ASN A 248 -0.07 -42.04 -34.38
N LEU A 249 -0.08 -43.21 -33.71
CA LEU A 249 -0.13 -43.29 -32.25
C LEU A 249 1.03 -42.57 -31.56
N ALA A 250 2.26 -42.74 -32.07
CA ALA A 250 3.43 -42.03 -31.55
C ALA A 250 3.29 -40.51 -31.72
N SER A 251 2.79 -40.06 -32.88
CA SER A 251 2.58 -38.63 -33.15
C SER A 251 1.48 -38.01 -32.28
N GLU A 252 0.41 -38.75 -32.02
CA GLU A 252 -0.69 -38.35 -31.16
C GLU A 252 -0.23 -38.25 -29.70
N ALA A 253 0.45 -39.28 -29.18
CA ALA A 253 1.04 -39.27 -27.84
C ALA A 253 2.01 -38.10 -27.64
N LYS A 254 2.86 -37.81 -28.65
CA LYS A 254 3.77 -36.67 -28.63
C LYS A 254 3.02 -35.33 -28.62
N ARG A 255 1.94 -35.20 -29.38
CA ARG A 255 1.10 -33.99 -29.42
C ARG A 255 0.45 -33.74 -28.07
N GLU A 256 -0.20 -34.76 -27.49
CA GLU A 256 -0.82 -34.70 -26.17
C GLU A 256 0.19 -34.35 -25.07
N ARG A 257 1.35 -35.02 -25.07
CA ARG A 257 2.45 -34.73 -24.14
C ARG A 257 2.88 -33.25 -24.21
N ASN A 258 3.03 -32.70 -25.41
CA ASN A 258 3.42 -31.31 -25.60
C ASN A 258 2.32 -30.34 -25.12
N LEU A 259 1.05 -30.67 -25.30
CA LEU A 259 -0.08 -29.88 -24.78
C LEU A 259 -0.08 -29.88 -23.25
N LEU A 260 0.00 -31.05 -22.62
CA LEU A 260 0.06 -31.19 -21.17
C LEU A 260 1.28 -30.49 -20.57
N THR A 261 2.43 -30.53 -21.25
CA THR A 261 3.64 -29.82 -20.82
C THR A 261 3.44 -28.30 -20.82
N LYS A 262 2.72 -27.75 -21.81
CA LYS A 262 2.37 -26.31 -21.82
C LYS A 262 1.47 -25.95 -20.64
N GLU A 263 0.47 -26.77 -20.33
CA GLU A 263 -0.41 -26.53 -19.18
C GLU A 263 0.33 -26.61 -17.83
N VAL A 264 1.24 -27.59 -17.66
CA VAL A 264 2.09 -27.66 -16.46
C VAL A 264 3.02 -26.46 -16.35
N ASN A 265 3.59 -25.99 -17.45
CA ASN A 265 4.44 -24.80 -17.44
C ASN A 265 3.64 -23.55 -17.04
N LYS A 266 2.38 -23.42 -17.48
CA LYS A 266 1.49 -22.35 -16.99
C LYS A 266 1.33 -22.43 -15.47
N ILE A 267 1.09 -23.61 -14.89
CA ILE A 267 0.98 -23.77 -13.43
C ILE A 267 2.30 -23.38 -12.73
N SER A 268 3.44 -23.82 -13.26
CA SER A 268 4.76 -23.50 -12.70
C SER A 268 5.08 -22.01 -12.74
N ASN A 269 4.69 -21.30 -13.81
CA ASN A 269 4.92 -19.87 -13.96
C ASN A 269 4.20 -19.02 -12.89
N HIS A 270 3.15 -19.55 -12.26
CA HIS A 270 2.49 -18.91 -11.12
C HIS A 270 3.21 -19.17 -9.78
N GLY A 271 4.45 -19.69 -9.79
CA GLY A 271 5.22 -20.00 -8.58
C GLY A 271 4.69 -21.20 -7.80
N ILE A 272 4.01 -22.12 -8.48
CA ILE A 272 3.45 -23.36 -7.91
C ILE A 272 4.26 -24.54 -8.45
N SER A 273 5.18 -25.07 -7.64
CA SER A 273 6.08 -26.18 -8.00
C SER A 273 5.74 -27.50 -7.32
#